data_AF-A0A453C4W6-F1
#
_entry.id   AF-A0A453C4W6-F1
#
_cell.length_a   1.000
_cell.length_b   1.000
_cell.length_c   1.000
_cell.angle_alpha   90.00
_cell.angle_beta   90.00
_cell.angle_gamma   90.00
#
_symmetry.space_group_name_H-M   'P 1'
#
loop_
_entity.id
_entity.type
_entity.pdbx_description
1 polymer ?
#
loop_
_entity_poly.entity_id
_entity_poly.type
_entity_poly.pdbx_seq_one_letter_code
_entity_poly.pdbx_strand_id
1 'polypeptide(L)'
;GILIGADRAKDLAVLKVDAPSDILKPIIVGQSSALKVGQQCLAIGNPFGFDHTLTVGVISGLNRDIFSQAGVTIGGGIQTDAAINPGNSGGPLLDSKGHMIGINTAIFTQTG
;
A
#
# COMPACT_ATOMS: atom_id res chain seq x y z
N GLY A 1 10.33 -15.89 -1.10
CA GLY A 1 9.12 -16.32 -0.37
C GLY A 1 8.36 -17.35 -1.19
N ILE A 2 7.52 -18.14 -0.54
CA ILE A 2 6.62 -19.13 -1.16
C ILE A 2 5.21 -18.54 -1.19
N LEU A 3 4.50 -18.67 -2.30
CA LEU A 3 3.11 -18.22 -2.40
C LEU A 3 2.20 -19.08 -1.50
N ILE A 4 1.44 -18.43 -0.62
CA ILE A 4 0.42 -19.08 0.22
C ILE A 4 -0.97 -18.91 -0.38
N GLY A 5 -1.24 -17.75 -0.97
CA GLY A 5 -2.50 -17.47 -1.64
C GLY A 5 -2.47 -16.13 -2.37
N ALA A 6 -3.36 -15.96 -3.34
CA ALA A 6 -3.55 -14.71 -4.05
C ALA A 6 -5.04 -14.52 -4.34
N ASP A 7 -5.49 -13.26 -4.25
CA ASP A 7 -6.80 -12.82 -4.67
C ASP A 7 -6.64 -11.71 -5.70
N ARG A 8 -6.88 -12.06 -6.96
CA ARG A 8 -6.78 -11.13 -8.08
C ARG A 8 -7.84 -10.03 -8.02
N ALA A 9 -9.03 -10.29 -7.46
CA ALA A 9 -10.11 -9.29 -7.41
C ALA A 9 -9.79 -8.15 -6.43
N LYS A 10 -8.88 -8.38 -5.48
CA LYS A 10 -8.39 -7.40 -4.53
C LYS A 10 -6.95 -6.97 -4.78
N ASP A 11 -6.29 -7.55 -5.78
CA ASP A 11 -4.87 -7.34 -6.08
C ASP A 11 -3.97 -7.57 -4.87
N LEU A 12 -4.20 -8.70 -4.18
CA LEU A 12 -3.46 -9.09 -2.99
C LEU A 12 -2.84 -10.48 -3.15
N ALA A 13 -1.65 -10.65 -2.58
CA ALA A 13 -0.98 -11.93 -2.44
C ALA A 13 -0.36 -12.04 -1.05
N VAL A 14 -0.38 -13.25 -0.50
CA VAL A 14 0.28 -13.60 0.76
C VAL A 14 1.42 -14.53 0.45
N LEU A 15 2.62 -14.13 0.89
CA LEU A 15 3.84 -14.91 0.77
C LEU A 15 4.30 -15.36 2.15
N LYS A 16 4.82 -16.58 2.24
CA LYS A 16 5.57 -17.07 3.39
C LYS A 16 7.07 -16.89 3.12
N VAL A 17 7.77 -16.27 4.05
CA VAL A 17 9.22 -16.22 4.06
C VAL A 17 9.75 -17.25 5.05
N ASP A 18 10.89 -17.85 4.72
CA ASP A 18 11.64 -18.68 5.65
C ASP A 18 12.75 -17.81 6.24
N ALA A 19 12.52 -17.34 7.46
CA ALA A 19 13.38 -16.38 8.14
C ALA A 19 13.24 -16.54 9.66
N PRO A 20 14.33 -16.33 10.44
CA PRO A 20 14.26 -16.30 11.89
C PRO A 20 13.24 -15.27 12.39
N SER A 21 12.46 -15.63 13.43
CA SER A 21 11.38 -14.76 13.92
C SER A 21 11.88 -13.46 14.56
N ASP A 22 13.11 -13.45 15.06
CA ASP A 22 13.76 -12.30 15.69
C ASP A 22 14.18 -11.20 14.70
N ILE A 23 14.36 -11.54 13.42
CA ILE A 23 14.66 -10.56 12.37
C ILE A 23 13.39 -9.98 11.72
N LEU A 24 12.24 -10.63 11.92
CA LEU A 24 10.95 -10.19 11.38
C LEU A 24 10.31 -9.18 12.33
N LYS A 25 10.01 -7.98 11.83
CA LYS A 25 9.33 -6.92 12.59
C LYS A 25 7.93 -6.71 12.01
N PRO A 26 6.87 -7.27 12.62
CA PRO A 26 5.51 -7.07 12.15
C PRO A 26 5.12 -5.59 12.18
N ILE A 27 4.39 -5.15 11.15
CA ILE A 27 3.83 -3.81 11.12
C ILE A 27 2.59 -3.73 12.00
N ILE A 28 2.40 -2.60 12.67
CA ILE A 28 1.17 -2.34 13.42
C ILE A 28 0.08 -1.94 12.42
N VAL A 29 -1.06 -2.61 12.46
CA VAL A 29 -2.21 -2.31 11.59
C VAL A 29 -3.11 -1.28 12.26
N GLY A 30 -3.40 -0.20 11.54
CA GLY A 30 -4.33 0.85 11.93
C GLY A 30 -5.75 0.60 11.45
N GLN A 31 -6.65 1.56 11.69
CA GLN A 31 -8.05 1.46 11.31
C GLN A 31 -8.40 2.38 10.14
N SER A 32 -8.54 1.80 8.95
CA SER A 32 -8.88 2.54 7.72
C SER A 32 -10.28 3.14 7.74
N SER A 33 -11.24 2.53 8.45
CA SER A 33 -12.63 3.02 8.55
C SER A 33 -12.78 4.34 9.32
N ALA A 34 -11.77 4.73 10.10
CA ALA A 34 -11.77 5.97 10.88
C ALA A 34 -10.98 7.11 10.21
N LEU A 35 -10.49 6.89 8.98
CA LEU A 35 -9.72 7.88 8.24
C LEU A 35 -10.57 9.09 7.87
N LYS A 36 -9.88 10.23 7.74
CA LYS A 36 -10.43 11.50 7.30
C LYS A 36 -9.56 12.09 6.20
N VAL A 37 -10.20 12.66 5.20
CA VAL A 37 -9.52 13.46 4.17
C VAL A 37 -8.74 14.59 4.85
N GLY A 38 -7.51 14.84 4.37
CA GLY A 38 -6.58 15.81 4.92
C GLY A 38 -5.62 15.25 5.97
N GLN A 39 -5.82 14.01 6.46
CA GLN A 39 -4.81 13.37 7.33
C GLN A 39 -3.54 13.08 6.55
N GLN A 40 -2.39 13.35 7.17
CA GLN A 40 -1.10 12.97 6.60
C GLN A 40 -0.99 11.46 6.45
N CYS A 41 -0.37 11.03 5.35
CA CYS A 41 -0.01 9.65 5.12
C CYS A 41 1.39 9.53 4.49
N LEU A 42 2.01 8.38 4.71
CA LEU A 42 3.36 8.06 4.23
C LEU A 42 3.28 6.78 3.40
N ALA A 43 3.71 6.82 2.15
CA ALA A 43 3.82 5.64 1.30
C ALA A 43 5.28 5.19 1.25
N ILE A 44 5.55 3.98 1.74
CA ILE A 44 6.88 3.40 1.81
C ILE A 44 7.02 2.29 0.77
N GLY A 45 8.17 2.23 0.10
CA GLY A 45 8.51 1.19 -0.86
C GLY A 45 9.92 0.64 -0.65
N ASN A 46 10.20 -0.51 -1.25
CA ASN A 46 11.54 -1.06 -1.39
C ASN A 46 11.65 -1.73 -2.76
N PRO A 47 11.88 -0.96 -3.84
CA PRO A 47 11.80 -1.49 -5.20
C PRO A 47 12.91 -2.46 -5.58
N PHE A 48 14.10 -2.30 -4.99
CA PHE A 48 15.31 -3.01 -5.42
C PHE A 48 16.03 -3.75 -4.29
N GLY A 49 15.49 -3.75 -3.06
CA GLY A 49 16.09 -4.42 -1.91
C GLY A 49 17.30 -3.69 -1.30
N PHE A 50 17.82 -2.64 -1.95
CA PHE A 50 18.99 -1.89 -1.49
C PHE A 50 18.64 -0.60 -0.74
N ASP A 51 17.56 0.09 -1.16
CA ASP A 51 17.11 1.35 -0.58
C ASP A 51 15.59 1.41 -0.47
N HIS A 52 15.10 2.09 0.56
CA HIS A 52 13.68 2.35 0.75
C HIS A 52 13.29 3.68 0.13
N THR A 53 12.12 3.72 -0.50
CA THR A 53 11.50 4.96 -0.96
C THR A 53 10.48 5.43 0.05
N LEU A 54 10.37 6.75 0.20
CA LEU A 54 9.36 7.39 1.03
C LEU A 54 8.74 8.54 0.24
N THR A 55 7.42 8.53 0.13
CA THR A 55 6.63 9.67 -0.34
C THR A 55 5.62 10.05 0.72
N VAL A 56 5.37 11.35 0.85
CA VAL A 56 4.49 11.90 1.89
C VAL A 56 3.41 12.72 1.21
N GLY A 57 2.20 12.62 1.72
CA GLY A 57 1.06 13.38 1.25
C GLY A 57 -0.05 13.35 2.29
N VAL A 58 -1.27 13.53 1.81
CA VAL A 58 -2.48 13.45 2.60
C VAL A 58 -3.48 12.46 1.98
N ILE A 59 -4.42 12.00 2.79
CA ILE A 59 -5.62 11.35 2.29
C ILE A 59 -6.42 12.39 1.49
N SER A 60 -6.49 12.22 0.18
CA SER A 60 -7.23 13.12 -0.73
C SER A 60 -8.64 12.62 -1.05
N GLY A 61 -8.95 11.36 -0.75
CA GLY A 61 -10.28 10.78 -0.92
C GLY A 61 -10.41 9.41 -0.26
N LEU A 62 -11.66 9.01 0.03
CA LEU A 62 -12.01 7.72 0.61
C LEU A 62 -13.12 7.06 -0.22
N ASN A 63 -13.26 5.75 -0.12
CA ASN A 63 -14.25 4.94 -0.83
C ASN A 63 -14.21 5.15 -2.36
N ARG A 64 -13.01 5.20 -2.92
CA ARG A 64 -12.79 5.36 -4.37
C ARG A 64 -12.62 4.01 -5.05
N ASP A 65 -12.90 3.98 -6.34
CA ASP A 65 -12.53 2.87 -7.19
C ASP A 65 -11.06 2.98 -7.59
N ILE A 66 -10.30 1.90 -7.42
CA ILE A 66 -8.90 1.78 -7.83
C ILE A 66 -8.85 0.93 -9.09
N PHE A 67 -8.33 1.51 -10.18
CA PHE A 67 -8.08 0.80 -11.44
C PHE A 67 -6.68 0.18 -11.38
N SER A 68 -6.59 -1.01 -10.77
CA SER A 68 -5.31 -1.72 -10.60
C SER A 68 -4.70 -2.11 -11.95
N GLN A 69 -3.37 -2.12 -12.01
CA GLN A 69 -2.62 -2.66 -13.15
C GLN A 69 -2.90 -4.16 -13.42
N ALA A 70 -3.46 -4.90 -12.46
CA ALA A 70 -3.93 -6.28 -12.65
C ALA A 70 -5.18 -6.41 -13.56
N GLY A 71 -5.75 -5.28 -14.00
CA GLY A 71 -6.91 -5.20 -14.90
C GLY A 71 -8.26 -5.33 -14.17
N VAL A 72 -8.27 -5.09 -12.86
CA VAL A 72 -9.46 -5.17 -12.00
C VAL A 72 -9.75 -3.82 -11.36
N THR A 73 -11.03 -3.57 -11.07
CA THR A 73 -11.46 -2.42 -10.28
C THR A 73 -11.68 -2.84 -8.83
N ILE A 74 -10.97 -2.21 -7.91
CA ILE A 74 -11.08 -2.46 -6.47
C ILE A 74 -11.85 -1.30 -5.85
N GLY A 75 -13.06 -1.58 -5.34
CA GLY A 75 -13.85 -0.60 -4.61
C GLY A 75 -13.38 -0.42 -3.16
N GLY A 76 -13.68 0.74 -2.56
CA GLY A 76 -13.36 1.04 -1.16
C GLY A 76 -11.93 1.57 -0.94
N GLY A 77 -11.29 2.03 -2.01
CA GLY A 77 -9.92 2.52 -1.99
C GLY A 77 -9.71 3.82 -1.24
N ILE A 78 -8.48 4.00 -0.78
CA ILE A 78 -7.95 5.23 -0.21
C ILE A 78 -7.20 5.97 -1.33
N GLN A 79 -7.56 7.22 -1.58
CA GLN A 79 -6.86 8.08 -2.50
C GLN A 79 -5.91 9.00 -1.72
N THR A 80 -4.70 9.18 -2.22
CA THR A 80 -3.69 10.10 -1.67
C THR A 80 -3.02 10.87 -2.79
N ASP A 81 -2.45 12.04 -2.47
CA ASP A 81 -1.53 12.78 -3.33
C ASP A 81 -0.05 12.42 -3.07
N ALA A 82 0.25 11.57 -2.07
CA ALA A 82 1.57 10.96 -1.95
C ALA A 82 1.86 10.18 -3.24
N ALA A 83 3.03 10.37 -3.83
CA ALA A 83 3.35 9.73 -5.10
C ALA A 83 3.35 8.20 -4.94
N ILE A 84 2.45 7.53 -5.68
CA ILE A 84 2.37 6.06 -5.80
C ILE A 84 2.89 5.66 -7.17
N ASN A 85 3.87 4.77 -7.19
CA ASN A 85 4.55 4.33 -8.41
C ASN A 85 5.06 2.89 -8.21
N PRO A 86 5.61 2.23 -9.25
CA PRO A 86 6.15 0.87 -9.10
C PRO A 86 7.20 0.76 -7.98
N GLY A 87 7.84 1.86 -7.60
CA GLY A 87 8.80 1.97 -6.51
C GLY A 87 8.24 1.67 -5.11
N ASN A 88 6.94 1.86 -4.88
CA ASN A 88 6.29 1.62 -3.60
C ASN A 88 5.01 0.78 -3.67
N SER A 89 4.65 0.28 -4.85
CA SER A 89 3.56 -0.67 -5.06
C SER A 89 3.77 -1.96 -4.24
N GLY A 90 2.71 -2.43 -3.59
CA GLY A 90 2.74 -3.53 -2.62
C GLY A 90 3.27 -3.15 -1.23
N GLY A 91 3.88 -1.96 -1.09
CA GLY A 91 4.32 -1.41 0.19
C GLY A 91 3.18 -0.80 1.01
N PRO A 92 3.44 -0.44 2.27
CA PRO A 92 2.41 0.10 3.15
C PRO A 92 2.11 1.58 2.84
N LEU A 93 0.85 1.95 3.03
CA LEU A 93 0.43 3.32 3.31
C LEU A 93 0.24 3.45 4.83
N LEU A 94 0.93 4.40 5.45
CA LEU A 94 0.94 4.61 6.89
C LEU A 94 0.23 5.90 7.29
N ASP A 95 -0.41 5.90 8.46
CA ASP A 95 -0.86 7.13 9.13
C ASP A 95 0.31 7.87 9.79
N SER A 96 0.04 9.04 10.38
CA SER A 96 1.05 9.86 11.08
C SER A 96 1.65 9.22 12.33
N LYS A 97 1.09 8.09 12.82
CA LYS A 97 1.63 7.30 13.92
C LYS A 97 2.45 6.10 13.42
N GLY A 98 2.54 5.89 12.11
CA GLY A 98 3.25 4.76 11.51
C GLY A 98 2.43 3.47 11.46
N HIS A 99 1.11 3.54 11.67
CA HIS A 99 0.23 2.36 11.54
C HIS A 99 -0.18 2.15 10.08
N MET A 100 -0.21 0.91 9.63
CA MET A 100 -0.66 0.55 8.28
C MET A 100 -2.16 0.80 8.14
N ILE A 101 -2.51 1.66 7.19
CA ILE A 101 -3.90 2.01 6.87
C ILE A 101 -4.32 1.57 5.46
N GLY A 102 -3.37 1.14 4.64
CA GLY A 102 -3.60 0.59 3.31
C GLY A 102 -2.36 -0.06 2.71
N ILE A 103 -2.52 -0.60 1.51
CA ILE A 103 -1.45 -1.13 0.67
C ILE A 103 -1.41 -0.29 -0.60
N ASN A 104 -0.23 0.16 -0.99
CA ASN A 104 -0.04 0.96 -2.19
C ASN A 104 -0.31 0.09 -3.42
N THR A 105 -1.26 0.47 -4.26
CA THR A 105 -1.55 -0.21 -5.52
C THR A 105 -1.23 0.74 -6.67
N ALA A 106 -0.27 0.38 -7.51
CA ALA A 106 -0.03 1.10 -8.74
C ALA A 106 -1.27 1.02 -9.65
N ILE A 107 -1.69 2.16 -10.17
CA ILE A 107 -2.82 2.28 -11.10
C ILE A 107 -2.32 2.50 -12.52
N PHE A 108 -3.18 2.28 -13.51
CA PHE A 108 -2.96 2.82 -14.84
C PHE A 108 -3.18 4.33 -14.79
N THR A 109 -2.13 5.12 -15.00
CA THR A 109 -2.25 6.57 -15.21
C THR A 109 -2.13 6.86 -16.71
N GLN A 110 -3.11 7.57 -17.30
CA GLN A 110 -3.01 8.10 -18.68
C GLN A 110 -2.32 9.47 -18.74
N THR A 111 -2.01 10.04 -17.59
CA THR A 111 -1.32 11.32 -17.44
C THR A 111 -0.13 11.12 -16.51
N GLY A 112 1.06 11.47 -16.98
CA GLY A 112 2.23 11.71 -16.13
C GLY A 112 2.04 12.95 -15.29
#